data_AF-A0A961B5K5-F1
#
_entry.id   AF-A0A961B5K5-F1
#
_cell.length_a   1.000
_cell.length_b   1.000
_cell.length_c   1.000
_cell.angle_alpha   90.00
_cell.angle_beta   90.00
_cell.angle_gamma   90.00
#
_symmetry.space_group_name_H-M   'P 1'
#
loop_
_entity.id
_entity.type
_entity.pdbx_description
1 polymer ?
#
loop_
_entity_poly.entity_id
_entity_poly.type
_entity_poly.pdbx_seq_one_letter_code
_entity_poly.pdbx_strand_id
1 'polypeptide(L)'
;GWDKEPALFVDLNEPVVRGDKVYYPIVDPSAQDLPKWPKPLGNDNAGVEGRSPILSGIGKGVMEKVLSKVKSIDAFKPEPLPMPVMWIYQLKDGTIGTLAGAGTNGKYYFHPVSGGSAATKENPIVARFAFWTDDETCKLNPNVHCGGSAWATPMASGYIDRESLAHYQPAQHELQRYPGHPATTHLAPAIAPGITDITLYRDNMEMIFAIVPRVVGGGSMSGTRKVDPRNAKERAGLIPDTERLYSSLDELIFASRNHPGRRPEDPVRDVPNQFPGANKGQVVPTKEVQRHLERSKFFLSVVSRAPETTLFNTPRVSIWPTRWDGDSEFNADKHWTTFDRLIRFCAEVGSNGAGKRNQYHFQRYNADSATADIEDIDRNEDLLWYLEKLTRTNIPGWGKSFRDKYPEEERLQILTEIFDYIRSTNLHDDSLFGERWRDAFYAANSPSSVTYTNPRKINGNDRTTHKGHGQVTPARFDWNGTYDTKGLGRFYTLLEMGVVVIGCADGGNGAGGGFAPGDGYPGIYGYPGRTEYDPNTPNRHGGNVPQYSNFPPLPFSVQKGNTAGWPQWLKDLKQSDPALADLAFDE
;
A
#
# COMPACT_ATOMS: atom_id res chain seq x y z
N GLY A 1 21.86 -34.16 3.94
CA GLY A 1 21.09 -33.47 2.90
C GLY A 1 19.80 -34.23 2.74
N TRP A 2 18.67 -33.54 2.63
CA TRP A 2 17.33 -34.16 2.53
C TRP A 2 17.24 -35.20 1.39
N ASP A 3 18.03 -35.00 0.33
CA ASP A 3 18.16 -35.85 -0.86
C ASP A 3 18.73 -37.25 -0.56
N LYS A 4 19.45 -37.40 0.54
CA LYS A 4 20.04 -38.66 1.02
C LYS A 4 19.13 -39.43 1.97
N GLU A 5 17.99 -38.85 2.34
CA GLU A 5 17.06 -39.39 3.34
C GLU A 5 15.62 -39.49 2.77
N PRO A 6 15.38 -40.30 1.71
CA PRO A 6 14.07 -40.38 1.03
C PRO A 6 12.95 -40.97 1.90
N ALA A 7 13.30 -41.58 3.02
CA ALA A 7 12.34 -42.01 4.04
C ALA A 7 11.87 -40.85 4.92
N LEU A 8 12.67 -39.79 5.07
CA LEU A 8 12.29 -38.60 5.85
C LEU A 8 11.71 -37.52 4.95
N PHE A 9 12.24 -37.35 3.74
CA PHE A 9 11.89 -36.23 2.86
C PHE A 9 11.44 -36.68 1.48
N VAL A 10 10.66 -35.81 0.83
CA VAL A 10 10.27 -35.90 -0.57
C VAL A 10 10.34 -34.53 -1.21
N ASP A 11 10.74 -34.47 -2.47
CA ASP A 11 10.66 -33.24 -3.27
C ASP A 11 9.27 -33.16 -3.91
N LEU A 12 8.42 -32.24 -3.42
CA LEU A 12 7.08 -32.03 -3.97
C LEU A 12 7.09 -31.37 -5.36
N ASN A 13 8.21 -30.75 -5.76
CA ASN A 13 8.36 -30.13 -7.07
C ASN A 13 9.21 -31.00 -8.02
N GLU A 14 9.42 -32.29 -7.70
CA GLU A 14 10.14 -33.22 -8.60
C GLU A 14 9.44 -33.24 -9.97
N PRO A 15 10.17 -33.00 -11.08
CA PRO A 15 9.56 -32.89 -12.38
C PRO A 15 9.03 -34.22 -12.90
N VAL A 16 7.89 -34.17 -13.58
CA VAL A 16 7.27 -35.30 -14.27
C VAL A 16 7.51 -35.15 -15.77
N VAL A 17 8.08 -36.18 -16.39
CA VAL A 17 8.30 -36.22 -17.84
C VAL A 17 7.07 -36.81 -18.52
N ARG A 18 6.48 -36.08 -19.47
CA ARG A 18 5.36 -36.56 -20.31
C ARG A 18 5.72 -36.34 -21.79
N GLY A 19 6.07 -37.43 -22.49
CA GLY A 19 6.63 -37.36 -23.83
C GLY A 19 7.96 -36.61 -23.82
N ASP A 20 8.10 -35.59 -24.67
CA ASP A 20 9.31 -34.77 -24.78
C ASP A 20 9.27 -33.51 -23.86
N LYS A 21 8.22 -33.36 -23.05
CA LYS A 21 8.04 -32.20 -22.17
C LYS A 21 8.27 -32.56 -20.70
N VAL A 22 8.88 -31.62 -19.98
CA VAL A 22 9.10 -31.69 -18.53
C VAL A 22 8.09 -30.78 -17.85
N TYR A 23 7.36 -31.32 -16.87
CA TYR A 23 6.34 -30.61 -16.11
C TYR A 23 6.73 -30.53 -14.63
N TYR A 24 6.70 -29.32 -14.08
CA TYR A 24 6.89 -29.11 -12.64
C TYR A 24 5.52 -29.03 -11.95
N PRO A 25 5.27 -29.83 -10.90
CA PRO A 25 3.98 -29.85 -10.22
C PRO A 25 3.60 -28.51 -9.57
N ILE A 26 4.55 -27.84 -8.91
CA ILE A 26 4.29 -26.62 -8.15
C ILE A 26 4.74 -25.40 -8.94
N VAL A 27 6.03 -25.35 -9.28
CA VAL A 27 6.61 -24.15 -9.89
C VAL A 27 7.63 -24.49 -10.97
N ASP A 28 7.42 -23.92 -12.15
CA ASP A 28 8.36 -24.02 -13.26
C ASP A 28 9.61 -23.16 -12.98
N PRO A 29 10.81 -23.75 -12.91
CA PRO A 29 12.05 -23.00 -12.75
C PRO A 29 12.36 -22.08 -13.94
N SER A 30 11.79 -22.33 -15.13
CA SER A 30 11.91 -21.43 -16.27
C SER A 30 11.13 -20.13 -16.13
N ALA A 31 10.25 -20.00 -15.12
CA ALA A 31 9.59 -18.73 -14.83
C ALA A 31 10.47 -17.70 -14.12
N GLN A 32 11.79 -17.94 -14.06
CA GLN A 32 12.76 -17.02 -13.48
C GLN A 32 13.24 -16.04 -14.55
N ASP A 33 13.13 -14.75 -14.26
CA ASP A 33 13.93 -13.73 -14.94
C ASP A 33 14.65 -12.88 -13.89
N LEU A 34 15.98 -12.84 -13.99
CA LEU A 34 16.83 -12.03 -13.12
C LEU A 34 17.04 -10.69 -13.82
N PRO A 35 16.37 -9.60 -13.39
CA PRO A 35 16.68 -8.29 -13.91
C PRO A 35 18.12 -7.93 -13.49
N LYS A 36 19.06 -7.95 -14.44
CA LYS A 36 20.41 -7.41 -14.25
C LYS A 36 20.36 -5.92 -14.51
N TRP A 37 20.30 -5.12 -13.44
CA TRP A 37 20.34 -3.67 -13.58
C TRP A 37 21.76 -3.18 -13.92
N PRO A 38 21.92 -2.25 -14.89
CA PRO A 38 20.88 -1.67 -15.75
C PRO A 38 20.56 -2.55 -16.98
N LYS A 39 19.29 -2.95 -17.14
CA LYS A 39 18.76 -3.59 -18.36
C LYS A 39 17.87 -2.58 -19.09
N PRO A 40 17.96 -2.44 -20.43
CA PRO A 40 16.94 -1.74 -21.20
C PRO A 40 15.58 -2.41 -20.96
N LEU A 41 14.56 -1.62 -20.59
CA LEU A 41 13.18 -2.10 -20.42
C LEU A 41 12.71 -2.76 -21.73
N GLY A 42 12.12 -3.96 -21.64
CA GLY A 42 11.44 -4.60 -22.78
C GLY A 42 12.13 -5.82 -23.41
N ASN A 43 12.80 -6.67 -22.62
CA ASN A 43 13.34 -7.94 -23.13
C ASN A 43 13.25 -9.07 -22.09
N ASP A 44 12.20 -9.05 -21.28
CA ASP A 44 11.94 -9.94 -20.13
C ASP A 44 10.96 -11.06 -20.50
N ASN A 45 11.02 -11.51 -21.75
CA ASN A 45 10.03 -12.44 -22.34
C ASN A 45 10.12 -13.86 -21.74
N ALA A 46 11.16 -14.14 -20.95
CA ALA A 46 11.56 -15.48 -20.52
C ALA A 46 11.03 -15.87 -19.14
N GLY A 47 10.63 -14.95 -18.26
CA GLY A 47 10.15 -15.28 -16.91
C GLY A 47 9.48 -14.12 -16.16
N VAL A 48 9.06 -14.34 -14.93
CA VAL A 48 8.48 -13.31 -14.06
C VAL A 48 9.63 -12.54 -13.40
N GLU A 49 9.65 -11.21 -13.61
CA GLU A 49 10.68 -10.32 -13.07
C GLU A 49 10.77 -10.38 -11.53
N GLY A 50 12.00 -10.28 -11.01
CA GLY A 50 12.25 -10.23 -9.56
C GLY A 50 12.32 -11.59 -8.87
N ARG A 51 12.12 -12.69 -9.61
CA ARG A 51 12.31 -14.05 -9.09
C ARG A 51 13.75 -14.51 -9.25
N SER A 52 14.48 -14.53 -8.13
CA SER A 52 15.79 -15.18 -8.02
C SER A 52 15.66 -16.51 -7.27
N PRO A 53 16.11 -17.64 -7.82
CA PRO A 53 16.41 -18.78 -6.97
C PRO A 53 17.65 -18.42 -6.13
N ILE A 54 17.49 -18.22 -4.83
CA ILE A 54 18.62 -18.27 -3.92
C ILE A 54 19.04 -19.75 -3.84
N LEU A 55 19.78 -20.23 -4.85
CA LEU A 55 20.29 -21.60 -4.97
C LEU A 55 21.78 -21.70 -4.62
N SER A 56 22.30 -20.81 -3.77
CA SER A 56 23.62 -21.01 -3.17
C SER A 56 23.56 -22.16 -2.15
N GLY A 57 23.56 -23.41 -2.63
CA GLY A 57 23.79 -24.58 -1.76
C GLY A 57 22.98 -25.85 -2.02
N ILE A 58 22.07 -25.92 -3.01
CA ILE A 58 21.29 -27.15 -3.25
C ILE A 58 21.90 -28.00 -4.36
N GLY A 59 22.18 -29.27 -4.03
CA GLY A 59 23.20 -30.11 -4.65
C GLY A 59 22.96 -30.54 -6.10
N LYS A 60 24.07 -30.63 -6.85
CA LYS A 60 24.22 -31.17 -8.21
C LYS A 60 23.51 -32.53 -8.46
N GLY A 61 23.23 -33.31 -7.42
CA GLY A 61 22.61 -34.65 -7.54
C GLY A 61 21.13 -34.66 -7.93
N VAL A 62 20.36 -33.60 -7.67
CA VAL A 62 18.97 -33.48 -8.18
C VAL A 62 18.99 -33.30 -9.69
N MET A 63 19.95 -32.52 -10.20
CA MET A 63 20.12 -32.30 -11.63
C MET A 63 20.42 -33.57 -12.43
N GLU A 64 21.33 -34.41 -11.95
CA GLU A 64 21.67 -35.68 -12.63
C GLU A 64 20.47 -36.64 -12.72
N LYS A 65 19.59 -36.66 -11.70
CA LYS A 65 18.37 -37.48 -11.72
C LYS A 65 17.31 -36.99 -12.71
N VAL A 66 17.22 -35.68 -12.93
CA VAL A 66 16.31 -35.10 -13.92
C VAL A 66 16.85 -35.30 -15.32
N LEU A 67 18.14 -35.02 -15.53
CA LEU A 67 18.81 -35.13 -16.84
C LEU A 67 18.84 -36.58 -17.36
N SER A 68 18.91 -37.58 -16.48
CA SER A 68 18.88 -39.00 -16.87
C SER A 68 17.49 -39.49 -17.34
N LYS A 69 16.41 -38.73 -17.07
CA LYS A 69 15.04 -39.08 -17.45
C LYS A 69 14.56 -38.42 -18.76
N VAL A 70 15.35 -37.52 -19.37
CA VAL A 70 14.92 -36.73 -20.53
C VAL A 70 15.79 -37.04 -21.76
N LYS A 71 15.16 -37.46 -22.87
CA LYS A 71 15.85 -37.94 -24.09
C LYS A 71 16.39 -36.82 -25.00
N SER A 72 15.89 -35.59 -24.87
CA SER A 72 16.42 -34.40 -25.53
C SER A 72 15.76 -33.15 -24.93
N ILE A 73 16.54 -32.18 -24.45
CA ILE A 73 16.04 -30.85 -24.06
C ILE A 73 16.71 -29.81 -24.96
N ASP A 74 15.88 -29.03 -25.65
CA ASP A 74 16.31 -27.82 -26.35
C ASP A 74 16.64 -26.71 -25.34
N ALA A 75 17.86 -26.18 -25.48
CA ALA A 75 18.42 -24.86 -25.14
C ALA A 75 18.14 -24.15 -23.79
N PHE A 76 17.20 -24.57 -22.94
CA PHE A 76 16.98 -23.94 -21.63
C PHE A 76 17.14 -24.98 -20.51
N LYS A 77 18.23 -24.87 -19.75
CA LYS A 77 18.51 -25.70 -18.56
C LYS A 77 18.23 -24.88 -17.31
N PRO A 78 16.97 -24.73 -16.87
CA PRO A 78 16.74 -24.04 -15.62
C PRO A 78 17.23 -24.94 -14.47
N GLU A 79 17.88 -24.35 -13.47
CA GLU A 79 18.27 -25.10 -12.28
C GLU A 79 17.01 -25.62 -11.56
N PRO A 80 16.97 -26.89 -11.16
CA PRO A 80 15.81 -27.46 -10.50
C PRO A 80 15.59 -26.70 -9.20
N LEU A 81 14.32 -26.40 -8.92
CA LEU A 81 13.90 -25.77 -7.67
C LEU A 81 13.24 -26.83 -6.80
N PRO A 82 14.03 -27.65 -6.07
CA PRO A 82 13.47 -28.69 -5.23
C PRO A 82 12.73 -28.05 -4.05
N MET A 83 11.60 -28.66 -3.69
CA MET A 83 10.78 -28.30 -2.55
C MET A 83 10.72 -29.49 -1.57
N PRO A 84 11.78 -29.68 -0.77
CA PRO A 84 11.84 -30.79 0.17
C PRO A 84 10.84 -30.58 1.31
N VAL A 85 9.95 -31.55 1.49
CA VAL A 85 9.00 -31.61 2.59
C VAL A 85 9.16 -32.93 3.31
N MET A 86 8.97 -32.92 4.63
CA MET A 86 9.03 -34.12 5.46
C MET A 86 7.77 -34.98 5.28
N TRP A 87 7.95 -36.29 5.18
CA TRP A 87 6.84 -37.22 5.12
C TRP A 87 6.06 -37.24 6.44
N ILE A 88 4.74 -37.28 6.31
CA ILE A 88 3.82 -37.67 7.37
C ILE A 88 3.40 -39.11 7.11
N TYR A 89 3.51 -39.95 8.12
CA TYR A 89 3.19 -41.37 8.07
C TYR A 89 1.92 -41.67 8.85
N GLN A 90 1.14 -42.63 8.35
CA GLN A 90 -0.07 -43.13 9.00
C GLN A 90 0.07 -44.64 9.27
N LEU A 91 -0.21 -45.03 10.51
CA LEU A 91 -0.28 -46.43 10.94
C LEU A 91 -1.65 -47.04 10.60
N LYS A 92 -1.74 -48.37 10.64
CA LYS A 92 -2.97 -49.13 10.36
C LYS A 92 -4.15 -48.71 11.25
N ASP A 93 -3.89 -48.33 12.49
CA ASP A 93 -4.90 -47.83 13.44
C ASP A 93 -5.33 -46.37 13.18
N GLY A 94 -4.74 -45.71 12.18
CA GLY A 94 -5.00 -44.31 11.85
C GLY A 94 -4.09 -43.31 12.55
N THR A 95 -3.20 -43.75 13.46
CA THR A 95 -2.24 -42.87 14.14
C THR A 95 -1.32 -42.20 13.12
N ILE A 96 -1.16 -40.88 13.24
CA ILE A 96 -0.31 -40.07 12.35
C ILE A 96 0.96 -39.66 13.10
N GLY A 97 2.10 -39.69 12.40
CA GLY A 97 3.41 -39.40 12.96
C GLY A 97 4.44 -39.06 11.89
N THR A 98 5.62 -38.64 12.33
CA THR A 98 6.79 -38.48 11.46
C THR A 98 7.79 -39.58 11.78
N LEU A 99 8.77 -39.78 10.90
CA LEU A 99 9.95 -40.58 11.25
C LEU A 99 11.01 -39.64 11.82
N ALA A 100 11.77 -40.11 12.82
CA ALA A 100 12.97 -39.41 13.30
C ALA A 100 14.14 -40.37 13.55
N GLY A 101 15.31 -39.77 13.70
CA GLY A 101 16.60 -40.46 13.87
C GLY A 101 17.53 -40.26 12.68
N ALA A 102 18.83 -40.21 12.96
CA ALA A 102 19.88 -40.21 11.96
C ALA A 102 20.30 -41.66 11.67
N GLY A 103 20.48 -41.99 10.40
CA GLY A 103 21.09 -43.25 10.01
C GLY A 103 22.54 -43.34 10.51
N THR A 104 22.72 -43.83 11.74
CA THR A 104 24.00 -44.42 12.19
C THR A 104 23.96 -45.95 12.11
N ASN A 105 22.80 -46.52 11.76
CA ASN A 105 22.58 -47.94 11.40
C ASN A 105 21.39 -48.14 10.43
N GLY A 106 20.94 -47.07 9.74
CA GLY A 106 19.82 -47.14 8.77
C GLY A 106 18.44 -47.41 9.38
N LYS A 107 18.24 -47.22 10.68
CA LYS A 107 16.94 -47.42 11.35
C LYS A 107 16.25 -46.09 11.63
N TYR A 108 14.98 -46.00 11.26
CA TYR A 108 14.09 -44.87 11.55
C TYR A 108 13.08 -45.28 12.64
N TYR A 109 12.69 -44.34 13.49
CA TYR A 109 11.66 -44.56 14.52
C TYR A 109 10.44 -43.69 14.23
N PHE A 110 9.25 -44.24 14.45
CA PHE A 110 7.99 -43.51 14.29
C PHE A 110 7.71 -42.67 15.53
N HIS A 111 7.53 -41.37 15.33
CA HIS A 111 7.18 -40.37 16.33
C HIS A 111 5.73 -39.92 16.11
N PRO A 112 4.77 -40.36 16.94
CA PRO A 112 3.38 -39.94 16.82
C PRO A 112 3.22 -38.44 17.18
N VAL A 113 2.30 -37.75 16.49
CA VAL A 113 2.07 -36.30 16.66
C VAL A 113 1.49 -35.96 18.06
N SER A 114 0.73 -36.86 18.69
CA SER A 114 0.36 -36.79 20.11
C SER A 114 -0.27 -38.08 20.62
N GLY A 115 0.16 -38.62 21.77
CA GLY A 115 -0.54 -39.69 22.50
C GLY A 115 -0.78 -41.01 21.73
N GLY A 116 -0.16 -41.16 20.55
CA GLY A 116 -0.44 -42.25 19.61
C GLY A 116 0.44 -43.50 19.82
N SER A 117 0.03 -44.59 19.21
CA SER A 117 0.74 -45.88 19.22
C SER A 117 2.09 -45.79 18.49
N ALA A 118 3.07 -46.57 18.95
CA ALA A 118 4.30 -46.80 18.18
C ALA A 118 4.02 -47.73 16.98
N ALA A 119 4.84 -47.62 15.94
CA ALA A 119 4.79 -48.56 14.81
C ALA A 119 5.22 -49.97 15.26
N THR A 120 4.38 -50.97 15.03
CA THR A 120 4.68 -52.39 15.35
C THR A 120 4.37 -53.30 14.15
N LYS A 121 4.62 -54.60 14.28
CA LYS A 121 4.25 -55.58 13.25
C LYS A 121 2.72 -55.69 13.09
N GLU A 122 1.99 -55.53 14.19
CA GLU A 122 0.53 -55.57 14.26
C GLU A 122 -0.12 -54.26 13.82
N ASN A 123 0.56 -53.13 14.07
CA ASN A 123 0.18 -51.79 13.65
C ASN A 123 1.25 -51.14 12.75
N PRO A 124 1.45 -51.67 11.52
CA PRO A 124 2.47 -51.16 10.62
C PRO A 124 2.09 -49.81 10.02
N ILE A 125 3.07 -49.12 9.45
CA ILE A 125 2.85 -47.97 8.56
C ILE A 125 2.12 -48.46 7.31
N VAL A 126 0.97 -47.85 6.99
CA VAL A 126 0.14 -48.21 5.82
C VAL A 126 0.10 -47.12 4.76
N ALA A 127 0.40 -45.87 5.13
CA ALA A 127 0.45 -44.76 4.19
C ALA A 127 1.52 -43.75 4.58
N ARG A 128 1.94 -42.97 3.58
CA ARG A 128 2.71 -41.74 3.75
C ARG A 128 2.15 -40.68 2.82
N PHE A 129 2.13 -39.45 3.28
CA PHE A 129 1.70 -38.30 2.52
C PHE A 129 2.56 -37.10 2.88
N ALA A 130 2.74 -36.22 1.91
CA ALA A 130 3.36 -34.93 2.10
C ALA A 130 2.48 -33.95 1.35
N PHE A 131 2.33 -32.77 1.92
CA PHE A 131 1.55 -31.71 1.31
C PHE A 131 2.29 -30.40 1.48
N TRP A 132 1.99 -29.48 0.59
CA TRP A 132 2.35 -28.09 0.71
C TRP A 132 1.09 -27.29 0.45
N THR A 133 0.94 -26.21 1.21
CA THR A 133 -0.14 -25.25 1.04
C THR A 133 0.49 -23.95 0.63
N ASP A 134 0.01 -23.38 -0.47
CA ASP A 134 0.42 -22.05 -0.86
C ASP A 134 -0.30 -20.99 -0.03
N ASP A 135 0.30 -19.81 0.01
CA ASP A 135 -0.39 -18.59 0.44
C ASP A 135 -0.93 -17.86 -0.80
N GLU A 136 -2.22 -18.04 -1.08
CA GLU A 136 -2.87 -17.41 -2.23
C GLU A 136 -2.94 -15.87 -2.11
N THR A 137 -2.57 -15.27 -0.96
CA THR A 137 -2.47 -13.81 -0.84
C THR A 137 -1.30 -13.21 -1.60
N CYS A 138 -0.29 -14.01 -1.94
CA CYS A 138 0.88 -13.57 -2.69
C CYS A 138 0.72 -13.79 -4.21
N LYS A 139 -0.47 -14.17 -4.67
CA LYS A 139 -0.76 -14.44 -6.08
C LYS A 139 -1.68 -13.41 -6.69
N LEU A 140 -1.56 -13.28 -8.01
CA LEU A 140 -2.42 -12.41 -8.80
C LEU A 140 -3.71 -13.14 -9.17
N ASN A 141 -4.85 -12.48 -8.97
CA ASN A 141 -6.14 -13.06 -9.29
C ASN A 141 -6.72 -12.51 -10.60
N PRO A 142 -6.79 -13.29 -11.68
CA PRO A 142 -7.28 -12.81 -12.97
C PRO A 142 -8.80 -12.55 -12.98
N ASN A 143 -9.53 -12.90 -11.92
CA ASN A 143 -10.93 -12.50 -11.75
C ASN A 143 -11.09 -11.06 -11.25
N VAL A 144 -10.01 -10.41 -10.82
CA VAL A 144 -10.07 -9.09 -10.18
C VAL A 144 -8.95 -8.16 -10.62
N HIS A 145 -7.72 -8.67 -10.75
CA HIS A 145 -6.51 -7.91 -11.10
C HIS A 145 -6.37 -7.79 -12.60
N CYS A 146 -6.08 -6.59 -13.10
CA CYS A 146 -5.73 -6.37 -14.51
C CYS A 146 -4.50 -5.46 -14.65
N GLY A 147 -4.42 -4.39 -13.86
CA GLY A 147 -3.42 -3.34 -14.00
C GLY A 147 -3.93 -2.17 -14.84
N GLY A 148 -3.06 -1.23 -15.13
CA GLY A 148 -3.40 0.01 -15.82
C GLY A 148 -2.75 1.22 -15.16
N SER A 149 -3.06 2.41 -15.68
CA SER A 149 -2.55 3.67 -15.12
C SER A 149 -3.42 4.12 -13.95
N ALA A 150 -2.88 4.12 -12.74
CA ALA A 150 -3.60 4.61 -11.57
C ALA A 150 -4.01 6.07 -11.77
N TRP A 151 -5.18 6.45 -11.26
CA TRP A 151 -5.52 7.85 -11.05
C TRP A 151 -5.13 8.25 -9.63
N ALA A 152 -4.67 9.48 -9.39
CA ALA A 152 -4.44 9.97 -8.04
C ALA A 152 -4.81 11.45 -7.95
N THR A 153 -5.22 11.90 -6.76
CA THR A 153 -5.31 13.33 -6.49
C THR A 153 -3.91 13.91 -6.37
N PRO A 154 -3.61 15.06 -7.02
CA PRO A 154 -2.27 15.59 -7.02
C PRO A 154 -1.90 16.06 -5.61
N MET A 155 -0.77 15.55 -5.10
CA MET A 155 -0.19 15.94 -3.82
C MET A 155 1.02 16.87 -3.99
N ALA A 156 1.62 16.86 -5.17
CA ALA A 156 2.73 17.71 -5.58
C ALA A 156 2.53 18.22 -7.02
N SER A 157 3.19 19.32 -7.37
CA SER A 157 3.08 19.91 -8.72
C SER A 157 3.99 19.26 -9.76
N GLY A 158 4.43 18.02 -9.53
CA GLY A 158 5.32 17.29 -10.45
C GLY A 158 4.61 16.86 -11.73
N TYR A 159 5.37 16.67 -12.83
CA TYR A 159 4.81 16.27 -14.12
C TYR A 159 4.04 14.94 -14.04
N ILE A 160 4.60 13.92 -13.39
CA ILE A 160 3.94 12.61 -13.25
C ILE A 160 2.63 12.75 -12.45
N ASP A 161 2.67 13.45 -11.32
CA ASP A 161 1.51 13.60 -10.45
C ASP A 161 0.39 14.39 -11.13
N ARG A 162 0.73 15.54 -11.72
CA ARG A 162 -0.24 16.41 -12.38
C ARG A 162 -0.71 15.88 -13.72
N GLU A 163 0.21 15.52 -14.63
CA GLU A 163 -0.10 15.18 -16.02
C GLU A 163 -0.43 13.70 -16.23
N SER A 164 0.27 12.78 -15.55
CA SER A 164 0.09 11.34 -15.79
C SER A 164 -1.00 10.72 -14.91
N LEU A 165 -1.11 11.13 -13.64
CA LEU A 165 -2.03 10.50 -12.67
C LEU A 165 -3.29 11.32 -12.42
N ALA A 166 -3.19 12.65 -12.26
CA ALA A 166 -4.32 13.49 -11.86
C ALA A 166 -5.15 14.06 -13.02
N HIS A 167 -4.51 14.38 -14.15
CA HIS A 167 -5.11 15.20 -15.22
C HIS A 167 -6.39 14.59 -15.81
N TYR A 168 -6.40 13.27 -15.95
CA TYR A 168 -7.47 12.52 -16.58
C TYR A 168 -8.16 11.67 -15.52
N GLN A 169 -9.30 12.15 -15.02
CA GLN A 169 -10.13 11.40 -14.08
C GLN A 169 -10.71 10.14 -14.75
N PRO A 170 -10.79 9.02 -14.02
CA PRO A 170 -11.35 7.77 -14.53
C PRO A 170 -12.84 7.91 -14.80
N ALA A 171 -13.33 7.23 -15.83
CA ALA A 171 -14.77 7.11 -16.08
C ALA A 171 -15.42 6.24 -15.00
N GLN A 172 -16.73 6.41 -14.79
CA GLN A 172 -17.50 5.48 -13.97
C GLN A 172 -17.32 4.04 -14.50
N HIS A 173 -17.08 3.09 -13.59
CA HIS A 173 -16.74 1.69 -13.87
C HIS A 173 -15.40 1.44 -14.60
N GLU A 174 -14.52 2.44 -14.71
CA GLU A 174 -13.11 2.22 -15.09
C GLU A 174 -12.29 1.75 -13.87
N LEU A 175 -12.67 0.57 -13.36
CA LEU A 175 -12.23 -0.02 -12.09
C LEU A 175 -10.70 -0.09 -11.94
N GLN A 176 -10.00 -0.31 -13.05
CA GLN A 176 -8.56 -0.48 -13.13
C GLN A 176 -7.75 0.80 -12.85
N ARG A 177 -8.42 1.95 -12.72
CA ARG A 177 -7.78 3.24 -12.42
C ARG A 177 -8.13 3.81 -11.06
N TYR A 178 -9.17 3.30 -10.41
CA TYR A 178 -9.62 3.83 -9.11
C TYR A 178 -8.66 3.39 -7.98
N PRO A 179 -8.02 4.33 -7.25
CA PRO A 179 -7.17 4.00 -6.11
C PRO A 179 -7.81 3.03 -5.12
N GLY A 180 -7.07 2.00 -4.74
CA GLY A 180 -7.50 1.01 -3.77
C GLY A 180 -8.45 -0.06 -4.33
N HIS A 181 -8.93 0.06 -5.57
CA HIS A 181 -9.68 -1.02 -6.21
C HIS A 181 -8.71 -2.15 -6.61
N PRO A 182 -8.96 -3.43 -6.30
CA PRO A 182 -7.97 -4.49 -6.58
C PRO A 182 -7.62 -4.67 -8.08
N ALA A 183 -8.47 -4.18 -8.98
CA ALA A 183 -8.18 -4.12 -10.42
C ALA A 183 -6.95 -3.27 -10.78
N THR A 184 -6.52 -2.34 -9.93
CA THR A 184 -5.28 -1.58 -10.15
C THR A 184 -4.02 -2.45 -10.04
N THR A 185 -4.11 -3.63 -9.42
CA THR A 185 -2.97 -4.56 -9.31
C THR A 185 -2.63 -5.13 -10.68
N HIS A 186 -1.37 -4.95 -11.09
CA HIS A 186 -0.93 -5.28 -12.45
C HIS A 186 -0.81 -6.79 -12.67
N LEU A 187 -1.56 -7.33 -13.65
CA LEU A 187 -1.52 -8.76 -13.99
C LEU A 187 -0.34 -9.12 -14.91
N ALA A 188 0.15 -8.14 -15.67
CA ALA A 188 1.22 -8.35 -16.66
C ALA A 188 2.48 -9.05 -16.13
N PRO A 189 3.00 -8.81 -14.91
CA PRO A 189 4.19 -9.53 -14.45
C PRO A 189 4.05 -11.05 -14.54
N ALA A 190 2.84 -11.60 -14.34
CA ALA A 190 2.59 -13.03 -14.49
C ALA A 190 2.23 -13.43 -15.93
N ILE A 191 1.28 -12.75 -16.59
CA ILE A 191 0.73 -13.20 -17.89
C ILE A 191 1.37 -12.53 -19.11
N ALA A 192 2.24 -11.55 -18.91
CA ALA A 192 2.80 -10.72 -19.97
C ALA A 192 4.11 -10.04 -19.50
N PRO A 193 5.11 -10.82 -19.05
CA PRO A 193 6.35 -10.24 -18.55
C PRO A 193 7.06 -9.44 -19.65
N GLY A 194 7.66 -8.30 -19.27
CA GLY A 194 8.26 -7.33 -20.19
C GLY A 194 7.32 -6.19 -20.65
N ILE A 195 6.01 -6.27 -20.36
CA ILE A 195 5.06 -5.17 -20.64
C ILE A 195 5.00 -4.22 -19.45
N THR A 196 5.95 -3.27 -19.43
CA THR A 196 6.15 -2.34 -18.31
C THR A 196 5.71 -0.91 -18.59
N ASP A 197 5.52 -0.53 -19.86
CA ASP A 197 5.11 0.82 -20.26
C ASP A 197 3.66 0.86 -20.76
N ILE A 198 2.76 1.37 -19.93
CA ILE A 198 1.32 1.47 -20.21
C ILE A 198 1.02 2.45 -21.37
N THR A 199 1.90 3.42 -21.64
CA THR A 199 1.71 4.40 -22.72
C THR A 199 2.14 3.83 -24.08
N LEU A 200 3.27 3.11 -24.12
CA LEU A 200 3.76 2.47 -25.34
C LEU A 200 2.96 1.21 -25.68
N TYR A 201 2.60 0.40 -24.68
CA TYR A 201 1.94 -0.90 -24.83
C TYR A 201 0.45 -0.89 -24.51
N ARG A 202 -0.24 0.24 -24.72
CA ARG A 202 -1.70 0.37 -24.48
C ARG A 202 -2.51 -0.77 -25.10
N ASP A 203 -2.21 -1.15 -26.33
CA ASP A 203 -2.97 -2.22 -27.02
C ASP A 203 -2.80 -3.58 -26.31
N ASN A 204 -1.64 -3.83 -25.69
CA ASN A 204 -1.43 -5.01 -24.87
C ASN A 204 -2.17 -4.93 -23.53
N MET A 205 -2.36 -3.73 -22.95
CA MET A 205 -3.20 -3.54 -21.76
C MET A 205 -4.67 -3.83 -22.06
N GLU A 206 -5.15 -3.37 -23.21
CA GLU A 206 -6.51 -3.69 -23.69
C GLU A 206 -6.71 -5.20 -23.89
N MET A 207 -5.67 -5.92 -24.34
CA MET A 207 -5.70 -7.40 -24.37
C MET A 207 -5.80 -8.01 -22.96
N ILE A 208 -5.13 -7.43 -21.95
CA ILE A 208 -5.28 -7.89 -20.56
C ILE A 208 -6.68 -7.59 -20.03
N PHE A 209 -7.25 -6.42 -20.32
CA PHE A 209 -8.63 -6.09 -19.94
C PHE A 209 -9.63 -7.07 -20.55
N ALA A 210 -9.39 -7.53 -21.78
CA ALA A 210 -10.24 -8.53 -22.42
C ALA A 210 -10.15 -9.93 -21.78
N ILE A 211 -9.08 -10.23 -21.02
CA ILE A 211 -8.93 -11.50 -20.28
C ILE A 211 -9.65 -11.43 -18.92
N VAL A 212 -9.75 -10.25 -18.31
CA VAL A 212 -10.22 -10.07 -16.94
C VAL A 212 -11.73 -9.80 -16.92
N PRO A 213 -12.56 -10.67 -16.31
CA PRO A 213 -13.99 -10.47 -16.25
C PRO A 213 -14.35 -9.14 -15.55
N ARG A 214 -15.42 -8.49 -16.01
CA ARG A 214 -15.97 -7.23 -15.49
C ARG A 214 -15.09 -6.00 -15.67
N VAL A 215 -13.88 -6.14 -16.20
CA VAL A 215 -13.02 -5.02 -16.56
C VAL A 215 -13.14 -4.78 -18.05
N VAL A 216 -13.37 -3.52 -18.42
CA VAL A 216 -13.47 -3.13 -19.82
C VAL A 216 -12.57 -1.93 -20.08
N GLY A 217 -12.00 -1.91 -21.28
CA GLY A 217 -11.25 -0.77 -21.77
C GLY A 217 -12.13 0.38 -22.23
N GLY A 218 -11.50 1.50 -22.56
CA GLY A 218 -12.17 2.74 -22.96
C GLY A 218 -12.21 3.78 -21.85
N GLY A 219 -13.30 4.56 -21.77
CA GLY A 219 -13.45 5.60 -20.74
C GLY A 219 -12.39 6.69 -20.92
N SER A 220 -11.56 6.91 -19.90
CA SER A 220 -10.41 7.82 -19.98
C SER A 220 -9.25 7.29 -20.85
N MET A 221 -9.37 6.07 -21.38
CA MET A 221 -8.35 5.36 -22.15
C MET A 221 -7.03 5.24 -21.38
N SER A 222 -7.08 4.66 -20.18
CA SER A 222 -5.92 4.53 -19.29
C SER A 222 -5.28 5.87 -18.94
N GLY A 223 -6.08 6.93 -18.82
CA GLY A 223 -5.61 8.27 -18.47
C GLY A 223 -4.92 9.00 -19.62
N THR A 224 -5.37 8.84 -20.87
CA THR A 224 -4.84 9.58 -22.03
C THR A 224 -5.83 10.60 -22.59
N ARG A 225 -7.09 10.56 -22.17
CA ARG A 225 -8.11 11.54 -22.55
C ARG A 225 -9.04 11.89 -21.40
N LYS A 226 -9.67 13.07 -21.49
CA LYS A 226 -10.74 13.48 -20.57
C LYS A 226 -12.04 12.79 -20.96
N VAL A 227 -12.76 12.30 -19.95
CA VAL A 227 -14.13 11.83 -20.10
C VAL A 227 -15.04 13.05 -20.09
N ASP A 228 -15.95 13.17 -21.07
CA ASP A 228 -16.92 14.26 -21.14
C ASP A 228 -18.25 13.83 -20.51
N PRO A 229 -18.55 14.24 -19.25
CA PRO A 229 -19.81 13.87 -18.60
C PRO A 229 -21.04 14.51 -19.26
N ARG A 230 -20.86 15.49 -20.16
CA ARG A 230 -21.95 16.10 -20.93
C ARG A 230 -22.41 15.19 -22.08
N ASN A 231 -21.53 14.33 -22.59
CA ASN A 231 -21.87 13.33 -23.58
C ASN A 231 -22.69 12.20 -22.94
N ALA A 232 -23.92 12.00 -23.40
CA ALA A 232 -24.82 10.96 -22.88
C ALA A 232 -24.23 9.55 -22.96
N LYS A 233 -23.36 9.27 -23.95
CA LYS A 233 -22.69 7.96 -24.10
C LYS A 233 -21.58 7.73 -23.07
N GLU A 234 -20.95 8.79 -22.55
CA GLU A 234 -19.87 8.70 -21.57
C GLU A 234 -20.36 8.92 -20.13
N ARG A 235 -21.51 9.58 -19.96
CA ARG A 235 -22.12 9.86 -18.65
C ARG A 235 -22.45 8.61 -17.85
N ALA A 236 -22.87 7.53 -18.50
CA ALA A 236 -23.22 6.28 -17.83
C ALA A 236 -21.99 5.45 -17.42
N GLY A 237 -20.78 5.90 -17.79
CA GLY A 237 -19.55 5.16 -17.58
C GLY A 237 -19.36 4.01 -18.57
N LEU A 238 -18.38 3.18 -18.26
CA LEU A 238 -18.14 1.93 -18.94
C LEU A 238 -19.20 0.88 -18.53
N ILE A 239 -19.56 0.00 -19.47
CA ILE A 239 -20.47 -1.10 -19.22
C ILE A 239 -19.61 -2.35 -19.02
N PRO A 240 -19.51 -2.89 -17.80
CA PRO A 240 -18.80 -4.15 -17.55
C PRO A 240 -19.39 -5.27 -18.39
N ASP A 241 -18.55 -6.23 -18.78
CA ASP A 241 -19.06 -7.46 -19.37
C ASP A 241 -19.97 -8.23 -18.39
N THR A 242 -20.65 -9.24 -18.92
CA THR A 242 -21.52 -10.14 -18.15
C THR A 242 -20.89 -11.50 -17.92
N GLU A 243 -19.58 -11.61 -18.07
CA GLU A 243 -18.88 -12.88 -18.00
C GLU A 243 -18.88 -13.43 -16.57
N ARG A 244 -18.85 -14.77 -16.48
CA ARG A 244 -18.67 -15.43 -15.19
C ARG A 244 -17.20 -15.36 -14.81
N LEU A 245 -16.94 -15.37 -13.51
CA LEU A 245 -15.58 -15.53 -13.01
C LEU A 245 -15.02 -16.90 -13.40
N TYR A 246 -13.72 -16.97 -13.60
CA TYR A 246 -12.97 -18.20 -13.81
C TYR A 246 -13.05 -19.08 -12.57
N SER A 247 -13.32 -20.37 -12.77
CA SER A 247 -13.38 -21.37 -11.72
C SER A 247 -12.06 -22.13 -11.55
N SER A 248 -11.22 -22.16 -12.60
CA SER A 248 -9.86 -22.69 -12.58
C SER A 248 -8.96 -21.87 -13.52
N LEU A 249 -7.64 -21.97 -13.33
CA LEU A 249 -6.68 -21.28 -14.22
C LEU A 249 -6.72 -21.81 -15.66
N ASP A 250 -7.10 -23.07 -15.86
CA ASP A 250 -7.21 -23.67 -17.19
C ASP A 250 -8.28 -22.96 -18.05
N GLU A 251 -9.26 -22.32 -17.41
CA GLU A 251 -10.30 -21.57 -18.11
C GLU A 251 -9.78 -20.29 -18.77
N LEU A 252 -8.63 -19.76 -18.34
CA LEU A 252 -8.01 -18.55 -18.91
C LEU A 252 -7.73 -18.68 -20.41
N ILE A 253 -7.60 -19.90 -20.94
CA ILE A 253 -7.35 -20.14 -22.37
C ILE A 253 -8.59 -19.81 -23.21
N PHE A 254 -9.78 -19.88 -22.62
CA PHE A 254 -11.03 -19.73 -23.37
C PHE A 254 -11.51 -18.28 -23.30
N ALA A 255 -11.67 -17.65 -24.46
CA ALA A 255 -12.36 -16.36 -24.52
C ALA A 255 -13.85 -16.56 -24.32
N SER A 256 -14.48 -15.64 -23.60
CA SER A 256 -15.91 -15.65 -23.45
C SER A 256 -16.61 -14.85 -24.56
N ARG A 257 -17.93 -15.06 -24.63
CA ARG A 257 -18.82 -14.67 -25.72
C ARG A 257 -18.84 -13.17 -26.01
N ASN A 258 -18.44 -12.34 -25.05
CA ASN A 258 -18.59 -10.87 -25.08
C ASN A 258 -17.26 -10.11 -25.23
N HIS A 259 -16.19 -10.78 -25.69
CA HIS A 259 -14.88 -10.16 -25.93
C HIS A 259 -15.00 -8.81 -26.68
N PRO A 260 -14.39 -7.72 -26.20
CA PRO A 260 -14.40 -6.44 -26.89
C PRO A 260 -13.72 -6.60 -28.26
N GLY A 261 -14.50 -6.51 -29.35
CA GLY A 261 -14.07 -6.78 -30.73
C GLY A 261 -14.79 -7.94 -31.41
N ARG A 262 -15.58 -8.73 -30.66
CA ARG A 262 -16.42 -9.81 -31.19
C ARG A 262 -17.78 -9.26 -31.60
N ARG A 263 -18.24 -9.59 -32.81
CA ARG A 263 -19.59 -9.20 -33.24
C ARG A 263 -20.60 -10.20 -32.68
N PRO A 264 -21.85 -9.79 -32.39
CA PRO A 264 -22.90 -10.67 -31.86
C PRO A 264 -23.10 -11.98 -32.67
N GLU A 265 -22.76 -11.95 -33.95
CA GLU A 265 -22.87 -13.04 -34.93
C GLU A 265 -21.70 -14.05 -34.93
N ASP A 266 -20.61 -13.83 -34.19
CA ASP A 266 -19.47 -14.74 -34.21
C ASP A 266 -19.80 -16.09 -33.51
N PRO A 267 -19.39 -17.26 -34.06
CA PRO A 267 -19.73 -18.58 -33.52
C PRO A 267 -19.14 -18.81 -32.12
N VAL A 268 -20.00 -19.26 -31.21
CA VAL A 268 -19.93 -19.14 -29.74
C VAL A 268 -18.76 -19.86 -29.04
N ARG A 269 -17.89 -20.61 -29.73
CA ARG A 269 -17.11 -21.64 -29.01
C ARG A 269 -15.60 -21.77 -29.22
N ASP A 270 -14.97 -21.15 -30.21
CA ASP A 270 -13.60 -21.59 -30.58
C ASP A 270 -12.55 -20.49 -30.79
N VAL A 271 -12.68 -19.31 -30.16
CA VAL A 271 -11.59 -18.32 -30.17
C VAL A 271 -10.91 -18.33 -28.80
N PRO A 272 -9.65 -18.80 -28.69
CA PRO A 272 -8.89 -18.71 -27.45
C PRO A 272 -8.65 -17.24 -27.06
N ASN A 273 -8.51 -16.99 -25.75
CA ASN A 273 -8.04 -15.70 -25.27
C ASN A 273 -6.68 -15.37 -25.90
N GLN A 274 -6.52 -14.10 -26.29
CA GLN A 274 -5.28 -13.62 -26.89
C GLN A 274 -4.39 -13.02 -25.80
N PHE A 275 -3.31 -13.72 -25.50
CA PHE A 275 -2.32 -13.23 -24.54
C PHE A 275 -1.35 -12.28 -25.21
N PRO A 276 -1.03 -11.14 -24.60
CA PRO A 276 -0.10 -10.19 -25.18
C PRO A 276 1.32 -10.78 -25.20
N GLY A 277 1.99 -10.62 -26.33
CA GLY A 277 3.37 -11.01 -26.54
C GLY A 277 4.37 -9.91 -26.12
N ALA A 278 5.65 -10.20 -26.37
CA ALA A 278 6.79 -9.36 -26.00
C ALA A 278 6.77 -7.93 -26.57
N ASN A 279 6.14 -7.72 -27.73
CA ASN A 279 6.12 -6.44 -28.41
C ASN A 279 4.69 -5.85 -28.48
N LYS A 280 4.62 -4.56 -28.81
CA LYS A 280 3.36 -3.82 -28.95
C LYS A 280 2.40 -4.49 -29.94
N GLY A 281 1.19 -4.79 -29.47
CA GLY A 281 0.10 -5.38 -30.25
C GLY A 281 0.35 -6.80 -30.74
N GLN A 282 1.44 -7.46 -30.31
CA GLN A 282 1.69 -8.86 -30.68
C GLN A 282 0.93 -9.82 -29.76
N VAL A 283 0.52 -10.95 -30.32
CA VAL A 283 -0.17 -12.04 -29.61
C VAL A 283 0.79 -13.22 -29.45
N VAL A 284 0.76 -13.88 -28.29
CA VAL A 284 1.49 -15.14 -28.09
C VAL A 284 0.96 -16.21 -29.06
N PRO A 285 1.81 -16.87 -29.86
CA PRO A 285 1.36 -17.93 -30.77
C PRO A 285 0.65 -19.06 -30.03
N THR A 286 -0.43 -19.60 -30.59
CA THR A 286 -1.26 -20.65 -29.95
C THR A 286 -0.45 -21.87 -29.49
N LYS A 287 0.61 -22.25 -30.22
CA LYS A 287 1.50 -23.37 -29.86
C LYS A 287 2.34 -23.12 -28.60
N GLU A 288 2.51 -21.85 -28.21
CA GLU A 288 3.33 -21.40 -27.09
C GLU A 288 2.48 -20.99 -25.88
N VAL A 289 1.19 -20.68 -26.06
CA VAL A 289 0.25 -20.27 -24.99
C VAL A 289 0.23 -21.27 -23.83
N GLN A 290 0.23 -22.58 -24.10
CA GLN A 290 0.25 -23.58 -23.04
C GLN A 290 1.52 -23.46 -22.18
N ARG A 291 2.69 -23.35 -22.82
CA ARG A 291 3.97 -23.22 -22.11
C ARG A 291 4.00 -21.92 -21.31
N HIS A 292 3.46 -20.86 -21.88
CA HIS A 292 3.37 -19.55 -21.25
C HIS A 292 2.52 -19.59 -19.97
N LEU A 293 1.33 -20.20 -20.01
CA LEU A 293 0.46 -20.32 -18.84
C LEU A 293 1.01 -21.30 -17.79
N GLU A 294 1.61 -22.41 -18.20
CA GLU A 294 2.27 -23.35 -17.27
C GLU A 294 3.40 -22.68 -16.47
N ARG A 295 4.11 -21.74 -17.10
CA ARG A 295 5.14 -20.92 -16.45
C ARG A 295 4.52 -19.95 -15.45
N SER A 296 3.38 -19.35 -15.79
CA SER A 296 2.71 -18.32 -14.98
C SER A 296 1.85 -18.88 -13.84
N LYS A 297 1.42 -20.15 -13.90
CA LYS A 297 0.43 -20.74 -12.98
C LYS A 297 0.78 -20.61 -11.50
N PHE A 298 2.06 -20.62 -11.15
CA PHE A 298 2.51 -20.48 -9.76
C PHE A 298 2.19 -19.11 -9.17
N PHE A 299 2.11 -18.07 -10.02
CA PHE A 299 1.86 -16.68 -9.61
C PHE A 299 0.40 -16.28 -9.72
N LEU A 300 -0.47 -17.17 -10.21
CA LEU A 300 -1.86 -16.89 -10.50
C LEU A 300 -2.77 -17.70 -9.58
N SER A 301 -3.92 -17.12 -9.23
CA SER A 301 -4.97 -17.81 -8.49
C SER A 301 -6.35 -17.30 -8.87
N VAL A 302 -7.28 -18.20 -9.14
CA VAL A 302 -8.69 -17.78 -9.33
C VAL A 302 -9.42 -17.57 -7.99
N VAL A 303 -8.81 -17.97 -6.86
CA VAL A 303 -9.41 -17.92 -5.53
C VAL A 303 -8.44 -17.25 -4.54
N SER A 304 -8.74 -16.01 -4.16
CA SER A 304 -7.92 -15.26 -3.18
C SER A 304 -8.24 -15.68 -1.75
N ARG A 305 -7.83 -16.89 -1.35
CA ARG A 305 -8.02 -17.42 0.02
C ARG A 305 -6.73 -17.32 0.83
N ALA A 306 -6.70 -16.39 1.78
CA ALA A 306 -5.64 -16.31 2.77
C ALA A 306 -5.77 -17.42 3.81
N PRO A 307 -4.67 -17.99 4.32
CA PRO A 307 -4.72 -18.69 5.60
C PRO A 307 -4.88 -17.68 6.73
N GLU A 308 -5.70 -18.01 7.73
CA GLU A 308 -5.88 -17.19 8.95
C GLU A 308 -4.63 -17.23 9.87
N THR A 309 -3.65 -18.07 9.53
CA THR A 309 -2.43 -18.27 10.29
C THR A 309 -1.21 -17.67 9.59
N THR A 310 -0.25 -17.22 10.39
CA THR A 310 1.10 -16.86 9.97
C THR A 310 1.91 -18.12 9.64
N LEU A 311 3.09 -17.90 9.08
CA LEU A 311 4.13 -18.92 8.87
C LEU A 311 4.64 -19.59 10.16
N PHE A 312 4.27 -19.07 11.34
CA PHE A 312 4.54 -19.69 12.66
C PHE A 312 3.36 -20.49 13.20
N ASN A 313 2.31 -20.71 12.40
CA ASN A 313 1.05 -21.34 12.81
C ASN A 313 0.34 -20.60 13.96
N THR A 314 0.45 -19.28 13.96
CA THR A 314 -0.24 -18.38 14.92
C THR A 314 -1.22 -17.47 14.17
N PRO A 315 -2.28 -16.93 14.79
CA PRO A 315 -3.27 -16.12 14.06
C PRO A 315 -2.70 -14.82 13.47
N ARG A 316 -3.14 -14.41 12.28
CA ARG A 316 -2.76 -13.12 11.66
C ARG A 316 -3.49 -11.96 12.36
N VAL A 317 -2.88 -10.77 12.35
CA VAL A 317 -3.51 -9.53 12.81
C VAL A 317 -4.13 -8.81 11.62
N SER A 318 -5.43 -8.51 11.70
CA SER A 318 -6.16 -7.72 10.72
C SER A 318 -5.68 -6.27 10.72
N ILE A 319 -5.55 -5.70 9.53
CA ILE A 319 -5.17 -4.30 9.29
C ILE A 319 -6.37 -3.34 9.36
N TRP A 320 -7.57 -3.84 9.62
CA TRP A 320 -8.78 -3.03 9.73
C TRP A 320 -9.07 -2.69 11.19
N PRO A 321 -9.01 -1.41 11.61
CA PRO A 321 -9.29 -1.04 12.98
C PRO A 321 -10.80 -0.93 13.23
N THR A 322 -11.25 -1.23 14.45
CA THR A 322 -12.65 -1.01 14.85
C THR A 322 -12.75 -0.12 16.08
N ARG A 323 -13.92 0.49 16.31
CA ARG A 323 -14.18 1.23 17.55
C ARG A 323 -14.00 0.30 18.75
N TRP A 324 -13.31 0.77 19.79
CA TRP A 324 -13.14 0.06 21.05
C TRP A 324 -14.48 -0.22 21.74
N ASP A 325 -14.70 -1.49 22.09
CA ASP A 325 -15.93 -1.97 22.71
C ASP A 325 -15.92 -1.98 24.25
N GLY A 326 -14.81 -1.55 24.87
CA GLY A 326 -14.67 -1.39 26.33
C GLY A 326 -15.13 -0.04 26.86
N ASP A 327 -15.39 0.93 25.98
CA ASP A 327 -15.91 2.25 26.35
C ASP A 327 -17.36 2.16 26.85
N SER A 328 -17.68 2.86 27.94
CA SER A 328 -19.02 2.95 28.51
C SER A 328 -20.07 3.53 27.55
N GLU A 329 -19.66 4.36 26.58
CA GLU A 329 -20.56 4.95 25.58
C GLU A 329 -20.68 4.08 24.31
N PHE A 330 -19.96 2.96 24.26
CA PHE A 330 -19.96 2.08 23.10
C PHE A 330 -21.35 1.48 22.85
N ASN A 331 -21.71 1.46 21.57
CA ASN A 331 -22.92 0.81 21.07
C ASN A 331 -22.62 0.22 19.68
N ALA A 332 -22.71 -1.09 19.55
CA ALA A 332 -22.36 -1.79 18.30
C ALA A 332 -23.23 -1.38 17.10
N ASP A 333 -24.50 -1.01 17.30
CA ASP A 333 -25.39 -0.57 16.22
C ASP A 333 -25.10 0.85 15.76
N LYS A 334 -24.46 1.66 16.61
CA LYS A 334 -24.04 3.03 16.26
C LYS A 334 -22.61 3.09 15.70
N HIS A 335 -21.71 2.27 16.22
CA HIS A 335 -20.27 2.44 15.97
C HIS A 335 -19.65 1.40 15.05
N TRP A 336 -20.36 0.30 14.74
CA TRP A 336 -19.88 -0.71 13.80
C TRP A 336 -20.87 -0.88 12.66
N THR A 337 -20.35 -0.70 11.45
CA THR A 337 -21.03 -1.07 10.21
C THR A 337 -21.15 -2.59 10.11
N THR A 338 -21.96 -3.08 9.16
CA THR A 338 -21.98 -4.51 8.82
C THR A 338 -20.60 -5.00 8.36
N PHE A 339 -19.82 -4.13 7.72
CA PHE A 339 -18.46 -4.42 7.28
C PHE A 339 -17.51 -4.61 8.48
N ASP A 340 -17.56 -3.71 9.47
CA ASP A 340 -16.77 -3.82 10.71
C ASP A 340 -17.08 -5.12 11.44
N ARG A 341 -18.36 -5.47 11.57
CA ARG A 341 -18.81 -6.71 12.24
C ARG A 341 -18.29 -7.95 11.54
N LEU A 342 -18.32 -7.97 10.20
CA LEU A 342 -17.85 -9.11 9.42
C LEU A 342 -16.33 -9.29 9.56
N ILE A 343 -15.55 -8.22 9.38
CA ILE A 343 -14.10 -8.31 9.50
C ILE A 343 -13.70 -8.68 10.92
N ARG A 344 -14.34 -8.08 11.92
CA ARG A 344 -14.11 -8.41 13.32
C ARG A 344 -14.40 -9.89 13.60
N PHE A 345 -15.50 -10.43 13.09
CA PHE A 345 -15.80 -11.85 13.22
C PHE A 345 -14.71 -12.73 12.62
N CYS A 346 -14.17 -12.36 11.45
CA CYS A 346 -13.05 -13.07 10.81
C CYS A 346 -11.74 -12.93 11.58
N ALA A 347 -11.50 -11.78 12.24
CA ALA A 347 -10.30 -11.50 13.03
C ALA A 347 -10.36 -12.01 14.47
N GLU A 348 -11.40 -12.76 14.84
CA GLU A 348 -11.62 -13.26 16.20
C GLU A 348 -11.62 -14.79 16.25
N VAL A 349 -10.69 -15.39 17.02
CA VAL A 349 -10.55 -16.85 17.12
C VAL A 349 -10.32 -17.32 18.56
N GLY A 350 -10.68 -18.57 18.84
CA GLY A 350 -10.52 -19.19 20.16
C GLY A 350 -11.50 -18.66 21.20
N SER A 351 -11.24 -18.98 22.47
CA SER A 351 -12.00 -18.50 23.62
C SER A 351 -11.02 -18.01 24.67
N ASN A 352 -11.29 -16.83 25.25
CA ASN A 352 -10.53 -16.28 26.36
C ASN A 352 -11.03 -16.77 27.74
N GLY A 353 -11.79 -17.89 27.77
CA GLY A 353 -12.34 -18.46 28.99
C GLY A 353 -13.64 -17.82 29.49
N ALA A 354 -13.99 -16.63 29.01
CA ALA A 354 -15.22 -15.90 29.36
C ALA A 354 -16.29 -15.91 28.25
N GLY A 355 -16.18 -16.83 27.28
CA GLY A 355 -17.06 -16.88 26.11
C GLY A 355 -16.82 -15.79 25.07
N LYS A 356 -15.82 -14.92 25.28
CA LYS A 356 -15.34 -13.97 24.27
C LYS A 356 -14.20 -14.61 23.47
N ARG A 357 -14.11 -14.27 22.19
CA ARG A 357 -13.02 -14.71 21.32
C ARG A 357 -11.79 -13.83 21.50
N ASN A 358 -10.60 -14.36 21.22
CA ASN A 358 -9.39 -13.53 21.19
C ASN A 358 -9.43 -12.67 19.93
N GLN A 359 -9.31 -11.35 20.11
CA GLN A 359 -9.31 -10.36 19.04
C GLN A 359 -7.91 -10.26 18.43
N TYR A 360 -7.81 -10.37 17.11
CA TYR A 360 -6.57 -10.14 16.36
C TYR A 360 -6.74 -8.97 15.39
N HIS A 361 -7.26 -7.86 15.89
CA HIS A 361 -7.36 -6.59 15.18
C HIS A 361 -7.17 -5.47 16.21
N PHE A 362 -6.62 -4.34 15.77
CA PHE A 362 -6.48 -3.19 16.65
C PHE A 362 -7.81 -2.46 16.84
N GLN A 363 -8.02 -1.95 18.05
CA GLN A 363 -9.17 -1.10 18.37
C GLN A 363 -8.74 0.36 18.52
N ARG A 364 -9.69 1.28 18.42
CA ARG A 364 -9.41 2.71 18.51
C ARG A 364 -10.47 3.44 19.32
N TYR A 365 -10.01 4.38 20.13
CA TYR A 365 -10.80 5.12 21.10
C TYR A 365 -10.69 6.63 20.92
N ASN A 366 -9.47 7.19 20.89
CA ASN A 366 -9.30 8.64 20.92
C ASN A 366 -8.17 9.09 19.97
N ALA A 367 -8.56 9.68 18.83
CA ALA A 367 -7.64 10.18 17.82
C ALA A 367 -6.77 11.36 18.29
N ASP A 368 -7.19 12.10 19.31
CA ASP A 368 -6.46 13.26 19.83
C ASP A 368 -5.40 12.86 20.88
N SER A 369 -5.39 11.61 21.34
CA SER A 369 -4.41 11.10 22.29
C SER A 369 -3.26 10.35 21.60
N ALA A 370 -2.06 10.52 22.14
CA ALA A 370 -0.89 9.77 21.71
C ALA A 370 -0.85 8.35 22.28
N THR A 371 -1.49 8.09 23.43
CA THR A 371 -1.32 6.82 24.14
C THR A 371 -2.61 6.07 24.42
N ALA A 372 -3.78 6.73 24.41
CA ALA A 372 -5.06 6.12 24.82
C ALA A 372 -5.42 4.86 24.00
N ASP A 373 -5.13 4.85 22.70
CA ASP A 373 -5.43 3.69 21.86
C ASP A 373 -4.50 2.49 22.12
N ILE A 374 -3.44 2.64 22.92
CA ILE A 374 -2.54 1.55 23.30
C ILE A 374 -2.67 1.26 24.79
N GLU A 375 -2.44 2.26 25.64
CA GLU A 375 -2.37 2.12 27.11
C GLU A 375 -3.75 1.88 27.75
N ASP A 376 -4.84 2.44 27.21
CA ASP A 376 -6.18 2.22 27.77
C ASP A 376 -6.83 0.93 27.21
N ILE A 377 -6.20 0.30 26.21
CA ILE A 377 -6.72 -0.88 25.52
C ILE A 377 -5.70 -2.01 25.66
N ASP A 378 -5.75 -2.74 26.79
CA ASP A 378 -4.86 -3.88 27.09
C ASP A 378 -4.65 -4.82 25.90
N ARG A 379 -5.72 -5.07 25.13
CA ARG A 379 -5.65 -5.98 23.99
C ARG A 379 -4.79 -5.47 22.84
N ASN A 380 -4.71 -4.16 22.63
CA ASN A 380 -3.83 -3.59 21.62
C ASN A 380 -2.36 -3.72 22.05
N GLU A 381 -2.07 -3.49 23.33
CA GLU A 381 -0.74 -3.71 23.89
C GLU A 381 -0.31 -5.19 23.74
N ASP A 382 -1.19 -6.13 24.10
CA ASP A 382 -0.98 -7.58 23.90
C ASP A 382 -0.62 -7.91 22.44
N LEU A 383 -1.31 -7.28 21.48
CA LEU A 383 -1.07 -7.51 20.06
C LEU A 383 0.27 -6.92 19.60
N LEU A 384 0.69 -5.77 20.13
CA LEU A 384 2.01 -5.20 19.88
C LEU A 384 3.11 -6.13 20.41
N TRP A 385 2.99 -6.63 21.64
CA TRP A 385 3.93 -7.62 22.20
C TRP A 385 3.91 -8.95 21.45
N TYR A 386 2.73 -9.36 20.95
CA TYR A 386 2.62 -10.53 20.09
C TYR A 386 3.41 -10.35 18.78
N LEU A 387 3.28 -9.20 18.10
CA LEU A 387 4.02 -8.88 16.88
C LEU A 387 5.54 -8.74 17.15
N GLU A 388 5.91 -8.13 18.28
CA GLU A 388 7.28 -8.05 18.78
C GLU A 388 7.91 -9.46 18.86
N LYS A 389 7.21 -10.40 19.48
CA LYS A 389 7.67 -11.79 19.60
C LYS A 389 7.80 -12.47 18.24
N LEU A 390 6.84 -12.27 17.33
CA LEU A 390 6.90 -12.87 15.99
C LEU A 390 8.11 -12.35 15.20
N THR A 391 8.41 -11.05 15.28
CA THR A 391 9.53 -10.44 14.55
C THR A 391 10.92 -10.90 15.06
N ARG A 392 11.00 -11.41 16.30
CA ARG A 392 12.22 -12.05 16.85
C ARG A 392 12.33 -13.54 16.56
N THR A 393 11.25 -14.17 16.11
CA THR A 393 11.23 -15.62 15.88
C THR A 393 11.91 -15.95 14.56
N ASN A 394 12.81 -16.94 14.56
CA ASN A 394 13.48 -17.39 13.35
C ASN A 394 12.48 -18.01 12.38
N ILE A 395 12.48 -17.53 11.14
CA ILE A 395 11.63 -18.01 10.06
C ILE A 395 11.98 -19.48 9.78
N PRO A 396 11.00 -20.41 9.82
CA PRO A 396 11.23 -21.81 9.51
C PRO A 396 11.88 -22.00 8.13
N GLY A 397 12.90 -22.86 8.07
CA GLY A 397 13.64 -23.15 6.82
C GLY A 397 14.74 -22.14 6.45
N TRP A 398 14.67 -20.89 6.93
CA TRP A 398 15.65 -19.84 6.62
C TRP A 398 16.60 -19.54 7.80
N GLY A 399 16.15 -19.79 9.04
CA GLY A 399 16.99 -19.68 10.24
C GLY A 399 17.34 -18.25 10.67
N LYS A 400 16.84 -17.24 9.95
CA LYS A 400 16.94 -15.80 10.29
C LYS A 400 15.57 -15.24 10.66
N SER A 401 15.55 -14.11 11.32
CA SER A 401 14.38 -13.38 11.81
C SER A 401 14.35 -11.95 11.25
N PHE A 402 13.24 -11.24 11.45
CA PHE A 402 13.14 -9.82 11.10
C PHE A 402 14.11 -8.97 11.94
N ARG A 403 14.39 -9.39 13.18
CA ARG A 403 15.42 -8.81 14.06
C ARG A 403 16.83 -8.90 13.48
N ASP A 404 17.13 -9.91 12.66
CA ASP A 404 18.46 -10.00 12.03
C ASP A 404 18.64 -8.98 10.88
N LYS A 405 17.53 -8.38 10.41
CA LYS A 405 17.54 -7.37 9.34
C LYS A 405 17.56 -5.94 9.88
N TYR A 406 16.77 -5.66 10.92
CA TYR A 406 16.63 -4.33 11.51
C TYR A 406 17.11 -4.33 12.96
N PRO A 407 17.93 -3.34 13.38
CA PRO A 407 18.27 -3.12 14.78
C PRO A 407 17.04 -3.08 15.69
N GLU A 408 17.23 -3.34 16.98
CA GLU A 408 16.13 -3.48 17.93
C GLU A 408 15.26 -2.23 18.01
N GLU A 409 15.88 -1.05 18.13
CA GLU A 409 15.21 0.25 18.14
C GLU A 409 14.37 0.48 16.87
N GLU A 410 14.97 0.31 15.69
CA GLU A 410 14.28 0.49 14.40
C GLU A 410 13.11 -0.47 14.24
N ARG A 411 13.28 -1.73 14.66
CA ARG A 411 12.22 -2.74 14.59
C ARG A 411 11.03 -2.37 15.47
N LEU A 412 11.27 -1.91 16.70
CA LEU A 412 10.22 -1.49 17.61
C LEU A 412 9.51 -0.23 17.10
N GLN A 413 10.28 0.72 16.54
CA GLN A 413 9.74 1.90 15.86
C GLN A 413 8.82 1.52 14.69
N ILE A 414 9.23 0.56 13.85
CA ILE A 414 8.40 0.02 12.75
C ILE A 414 7.09 -0.58 13.28
N LEU A 415 7.10 -1.30 14.40
CA LEU A 415 5.88 -1.88 14.98
C LEU A 415 4.90 -0.80 15.45
N THR A 416 5.41 0.26 16.09
CA THR A 416 4.59 1.41 16.50
C THR A 416 4.04 2.16 15.28
N GLU A 417 4.83 2.33 14.22
CA GLU A 417 4.37 2.90 12.96
C GLU A 417 3.30 2.05 12.26
N ILE A 418 3.40 0.72 12.30
CA ILE A 418 2.37 -0.19 11.76
C ILE A 418 1.05 0.02 12.48
N PHE A 419 1.06 0.01 13.82
CA PHE A 419 -0.13 0.27 14.62
C PHE A 419 -0.73 1.65 14.30
N ASP A 420 0.12 2.67 14.28
CA ASP A 420 -0.27 4.06 14.06
C ASP A 420 -0.84 4.29 12.66
N TYR A 421 -0.28 3.62 11.64
CA TYR A 421 -0.84 3.60 10.29
C TYR A 421 -2.21 2.93 10.28
N ILE A 422 -2.35 1.74 10.88
CA ILE A 422 -3.61 0.99 10.91
C ILE A 422 -4.72 1.81 11.53
N ARG A 423 -4.53 2.36 12.74
CA ARG A 423 -5.57 3.18 13.40
C ARG A 423 -5.91 4.46 12.63
N SER A 424 -4.98 4.94 11.79
CA SER A 424 -5.16 6.12 10.94
C SER A 424 -5.97 5.87 9.66
N THR A 425 -6.42 4.64 9.42
CA THR A 425 -7.30 4.29 8.29
C THR A 425 -8.78 4.49 8.66
N ASN A 426 -9.65 4.65 7.64
CA ASN A 426 -11.10 4.84 7.81
C ASN A 426 -11.51 5.81 8.95
N LEU A 427 -10.92 7.00 9.00
CA LEU A 427 -11.05 7.93 10.14
C LEU A 427 -12.47 8.47 10.37
N HIS A 428 -13.25 8.55 9.31
CA HIS A 428 -14.60 9.09 9.30
C HIS A 428 -15.41 8.30 8.29
N ASP A 429 -16.23 7.37 8.79
CA ASP A 429 -17.05 6.48 7.98
C ASP A 429 -18.49 7.03 7.92
N ASP A 430 -18.84 7.60 6.77
CA ASP A 430 -20.16 8.20 6.53
C ASP A 430 -21.29 7.15 6.58
N SER A 431 -20.98 5.86 6.39
CA SER A 431 -21.99 4.81 6.35
C SER A 431 -22.59 4.50 7.72
N LEU A 432 -21.90 4.86 8.82
CA LEU A 432 -22.40 4.74 10.20
C LEU A 432 -23.66 5.59 10.45
N PHE A 433 -23.90 6.62 9.64
CA PHE A 433 -25.03 7.52 9.78
C PHE A 433 -26.28 7.05 9.03
N GLY A 434 -26.16 6.10 8.10
CA GLY A 434 -27.30 5.53 7.35
C GLY A 434 -28.20 6.60 6.71
N GLU A 435 -29.50 6.55 6.98
CA GLU A 435 -30.48 7.54 6.49
C GLU A 435 -30.19 8.96 6.98
N ARG A 436 -29.47 9.10 8.09
CA ARG A 436 -29.02 10.37 8.67
C ARG A 436 -27.66 10.80 8.13
N TRP A 437 -27.29 10.40 6.90
CA TRP A 437 -26.00 10.72 6.27
C TRP A 437 -25.59 12.21 6.36
N ARG A 438 -26.56 13.14 6.43
CA ARG A 438 -26.30 14.57 6.62
C ARG A 438 -25.58 14.86 7.94
N ASP A 439 -25.85 14.09 8.99
CA ASP A 439 -25.26 14.28 10.31
C ASP A 439 -23.75 13.98 10.33
N ALA A 440 -23.25 13.18 9.39
CA ALA A 440 -21.82 13.00 9.14
C ALA A 440 -21.11 14.33 8.86
N PHE A 441 -21.84 15.29 8.28
CA PHE A 441 -21.30 16.57 7.86
C PHE A 441 -21.44 17.66 8.92
N TYR A 442 -22.45 17.63 9.80
CA TYR A 442 -22.92 18.83 10.51
C TYR A 442 -22.93 18.72 12.05
N ALA A 443 -22.39 17.65 12.63
CA ALA A 443 -22.37 17.49 14.07
C ALA A 443 -21.31 18.39 14.75
N ALA A 444 -21.62 18.88 15.96
CA ALA A 444 -20.66 19.57 16.82
C ALA A 444 -19.58 18.61 17.31
N ASN A 445 -18.38 19.13 17.58
CA ASN A 445 -17.32 18.37 18.23
C ASN A 445 -17.82 17.73 19.52
N SER A 446 -17.74 16.41 19.61
CA SER A 446 -18.02 15.65 20.82
C SER A 446 -16.83 14.75 21.12
N PRO A 447 -16.40 14.63 22.39
CA PRO A 447 -15.47 13.58 22.80
C PRO A 447 -16.02 12.17 22.54
N SER A 448 -17.32 12.04 22.30
CA SER A 448 -18.03 10.80 21.96
C SER A 448 -18.57 10.78 20.52
N SER A 449 -17.75 11.21 19.58
CA SER A 449 -18.07 11.09 18.17
C SER A 449 -18.29 9.63 17.77
N VAL A 450 -19.33 9.38 16.96
CA VAL A 450 -19.64 8.05 16.42
C VAL A 450 -18.51 7.56 15.50
N THR A 451 -17.84 8.49 14.82
CA THR A 451 -16.63 8.26 14.03
C THR A 451 -15.37 8.53 14.85
N TYR A 452 -14.26 7.90 14.46
CA TYR A 452 -12.99 8.03 15.20
C TYR A 452 -12.40 9.44 15.22
N THR A 453 -12.59 10.22 14.15
CA THR A 453 -12.27 11.65 14.12
C THR A 453 -13.54 12.50 14.07
N ASN A 454 -13.38 13.78 14.41
CA ASN A 454 -14.45 14.77 14.46
C ASN A 454 -15.22 14.94 13.13
N PRO A 455 -16.48 15.40 13.16
CA PRO A 455 -17.31 15.65 11.96
C PRO A 455 -16.69 16.64 10.97
N ARG A 456 -17.13 16.60 9.71
CA ARG A 456 -16.47 17.34 8.62
C ARG A 456 -16.69 18.86 8.68
N LYS A 457 -17.85 19.37 9.10
CA LYS A 457 -18.16 20.81 9.06
C LYS A 457 -18.65 21.32 10.41
N ILE A 458 -18.43 22.62 10.61
CA ILE A 458 -18.82 23.36 11.81
C ILE A 458 -20.34 23.62 11.82
N ASN A 459 -20.97 23.84 10.65
CA ASN A 459 -22.40 24.11 10.50
C ASN A 459 -22.94 23.74 9.10
N GLY A 460 -24.26 23.53 9.01
CA GLY A 460 -25.04 23.20 7.80
C GLY A 460 -24.72 24.00 6.53
N ASN A 461 -24.45 25.29 6.69
CA ASN A 461 -24.33 26.25 5.59
C ASN A 461 -22.88 26.70 5.31
N ASP A 462 -21.90 26.20 6.06
CA ASP A 462 -20.53 26.68 5.91
C ASP A 462 -19.71 25.80 4.94
N ARG A 463 -18.84 26.46 4.17
CA ARG A 463 -17.83 25.78 3.32
C ARG A 463 -16.58 25.41 4.11
N THR A 464 -16.51 25.80 5.38
CA THR A 464 -15.37 25.57 6.26
C THR A 464 -15.37 24.14 6.81
N THR A 465 -14.25 23.45 6.65
CA THR A 465 -13.99 22.15 7.28
C THR A 465 -13.68 22.37 8.77
N HIS A 466 -14.13 21.47 9.64
CA HIS A 466 -13.81 21.51 11.06
C HIS A 466 -12.29 21.47 11.27
N LYS A 467 -11.76 22.34 12.15
CA LYS A 467 -10.32 22.32 12.50
C LYS A 467 -9.99 20.97 13.13
N GLY A 468 -8.94 20.31 12.65
CA GLY A 468 -8.55 18.98 13.11
C GLY A 468 -9.41 17.81 12.57
N HIS A 469 -10.35 18.02 11.65
CA HIS A 469 -11.03 16.91 10.99
C HIS A 469 -10.03 16.01 10.25
N GLY A 470 -10.14 14.70 10.45
CA GLY A 470 -9.23 13.72 9.87
C GLY A 470 -7.80 13.79 10.43
N GLN A 471 -7.60 14.48 11.55
CA GLN A 471 -6.33 14.51 12.26
C GLN A 471 -6.23 13.33 13.23
N VAL A 472 -5.04 12.76 13.35
CA VAL A 472 -4.72 11.75 14.38
C VAL A 472 -3.37 12.12 14.99
N THR A 473 -3.36 12.40 16.30
CA THR A 473 -2.13 12.70 17.07
C THR A 473 -1.19 11.50 17.00
N PRO A 474 0.10 11.62 16.66
CA PRO A 474 0.98 10.46 16.49
C PRO A 474 1.05 9.58 17.73
N ALA A 475 0.92 8.25 17.55
CA ALA A 475 0.94 7.31 18.66
C ALA A 475 2.30 7.32 19.36
N ARG A 476 2.32 7.05 20.66
CA ARG A 476 3.53 6.78 21.44
C ARG A 476 3.38 5.48 22.19
N PHE A 477 4.46 4.73 22.25
CA PHE A 477 4.49 3.49 23.01
C PHE A 477 5.84 3.29 23.67
N ASP A 478 5.80 3.10 24.99
CA ASP A 478 6.95 2.76 25.80
C ASP A 478 7.10 1.24 25.90
N TRP A 479 8.17 0.70 25.35
CA TRP A 479 8.49 -0.73 25.39
C TRP A 479 9.13 -1.10 26.73
N ASN A 480 8.37 -0.95 27.83
CA ASN A 480 8.77 -1.22 29.21
C ASN A 480 10.07 -0.50 29.62
N GLY A 481 10.23 0.77 29.23
CA GLY A 481 11.41 1.59 29.54
C GLY A 481 12.65 1.24 28.71
N THR A 482 12.54 0.31 27.75
CA THR A 482 13.67 -0.05 26.87
C THR A 482 13.84 0.98 25.75
N TYR A 483 12.74 1.35 25.10
CA TYR A 483 12.68 2.32 24.01
C TYR A 483 11.32 3.03 24.02
N ASP A 484 11.33 4.35 23.86
CA ASP A 484 10.13 5.15 23.58
C ASP A 484 10.02 5.36 22.06
N THR A 485 8.93 4.86 21.48
CA THR A 485 8.72 4.87 20.02
C THR A 485 7.52 5.72 19.67
N LYS A 486 7.52 6.31 18.47
CA LYS A 486 6.51 7.29 18.06
C LYS A 486 6.08 7.10 16.62
N GLY A 487 4.79 7.00 16.36
CA GLY A 487 4.24 7.00 15.01
C GLY A 487 4.37 8.34 14.28
N LEU A 488 3.75 8.42 13.09
CA LEU A 488 3.69 9.63 12.26
C LEU A 488 2.35 10.38 12.40
N GLY A 489 1.32 9.67 12.85
CA GLY A 489 -0.07 10.08 12.92
C GLY A 489 -0.62 10.48 11.54
N ARG A 490 -1.75 11.16 11.59
CA ARG A 490 -2.21 12.01 10.49
C ARG A 490 -2.21 13.44 11.01
N PHE A 491 -1.02 13.93 11.27
CA PHE A 491 -0.78 15.22 11.92
C PHE A 491 0.20 16.03 11.07
N TYR A 492 0.06 17.35 11.08
CA TYR A 492 1.02 18.21 10.39
C TYR A 492 2.36 18.19 11.13
N THR A 493 3.38 17.64 10.48
CA THR A 493 4.76 17.74 11.00
C THR A 493 5.29 19.14 10.73
N LEU A 494 5.69 19.83 11.80
CA LEU A 494 6.41 21.09 11.68
C LEU A 494 7.83 20.79 11.17
N LEU A 495 8.15 21.23 9.95
CA LEU A 495 9.48 21.08 9.37
C LEU A 495 10.44 22.16 9.87
N GLU A 496 9.97 23.40 9.92
CA GLU A 496 10.73 24.57 10.37
C GLU A 496 9.82 25.60 11.04
N MET A 497 10.40 26.42 11.91
CA MET A 497 9.73 27.59 12.50
C MET A 497 10.64 28.80 12.31
N GLY A 498 10.16 29.80 11.57
CA GLY A 498 10.81 31.10 11.46
C GLY A 498 10.18 32.09 12.44
N VAL A 499 11.01 32.76 13.24
CA VAL A 499 10.56 33.88 14.08
C VAL A 499 10.94 35.17 13.36
N VAL A 500 9.92 35.95 12.97
CA VAL A 500 10.12 37.31 12.46
C VAL A 500 9.89 38.28 13.62
N VAL A 501 10.96 38.87 14.13
CA VAL A 501 10.87 39.93 15.14
C VAL A 501 10.70 41.26 14.43
N ILE A 502 9.49 41.81 14.50
CA ILE A 502 9.21 43.17 14.02
C ILE A 502 9.21 44.08 15.24
N GLY A 503 10.13 45.04 15.27
CA GLY A 503 10.13 46.08 16.30
C GLY A 503 8.99 47.07 16.04
N CYS A 504 7.80 46.78 16.54
CA CYS A 504 6.77 47.80 16.67
C CYS A 504 7.12 48.65 17.90
N ALA A 505 7.52 49.91 17.71
CA ALA A 505 7.74 50.81 18.83
C ALA A 505 6.45 50.92 19.65
N ASP A 506 6.50 50.50 20.91
CA ASP A 506 5.38 50.60 21.84
C ASP A 506 5.13 52.08 22.17
N GLY A 507 3.89 52.51 21.97
CA GLY A 507 3.39 53.83 22.34
C GLY A 507 3.26 53.91 23.86
N GLY A 508 4.39 54.11 24.54
CA GLY A 508 4.46 54.13 26.00
C GLY A 508 3.59 55.22 26.64
N ASN A 509 2.80 54.77 27.62
CA ASN A 509 1.87 55.53 28.48
C ASN A 509 2.39 56.91 28.90
N GLY A 510 1.76 57.96 28.39
CA GLY A 510 1.93 59.33 28.89
C GLY A 510 1.83 60.44 27.84
N ALA A 511 1.83 60.12 26.55
CA ALA A 511 1.61 61.12 25.50
C ALA A 511 0.21 60.96 24.91
N GLY A 512 -0.67 61.94 25.12
CA GLY A 512 -2.01 62.02 24.53
C GLY A 512 -1.99 62.29 23.03
N GLY A 513 -1.39 61.39 22.25
CA GLY A 513 -1.31 61.49 20.79
C GLY A 513 -2.01 60.31 20.14
N GLY A 514 -3.34 60.37 20.06
CA GLY A 514 -3.98 59.74 18.92
C GLY A 514 -3.33 60.29 17.65
N PHE A 515 -3.07 59.41 16.68
CA PHE A 515 -2.59 59.74 15.35
C PHE A 515 -3.26 61.03 14.84
N ALA A 516 -2.52 62.14 14.84
CA ALA A 516 -2.92 63.33 14.12
C ALA A 516 -2.58 63.07 12.64
N PRO A 517 -3.58 63.04 11.74
CA PRO A 517 -3.32 62.84 10.31
C PRO A 517 -2.68 64.13 9.78
N GLY A 518 -1.35 64.16 9.65
CA GLY A 518 -0.69 65.35 9.12
C GLY A 518 0.83 65.26 8.95
N ASP A 519 1.54 64.59 9.85
CA ASP A 519 3.01 64.71 9.88
C ASP A 519 3.68 63.37 9.54
N GLY A 520 4.10 63.22 8.28
CA GLY A 520 4.83 62.06 7.78
C GLY A 520 6.26 62.02 8.30
N TYR A 521 6.71 60.82 8.70
CA TYR A 521 8.13 60.51 8.84
C TYR A 521 8.68 60.05 7.48
N PRO A 522 9.95 60.34 7.15
CA PRO A 522 10.60 59.76 5.97
C PRO A 522 10.60 58.23 6.09
N GLY A 523 10.17 57.52 5.04
CA GLY A 523 10.19 56.05 4.97
C GLY A 523 8.92 55.30 5.42
N ILE A 524 7.79 55.98 5.65
CA ILE A 524 6.48 55.32 5.83
C ILE A 524 5.42 56.04 4.99
N TYR A 525 5.21 55.58 3.76
CA TYR A 525 4.05 55.96 2.94
C TYR A 525 3.15 54.78 2.67
N GLY A 526 1.89 55.06 2.34
CA GLY A 526 0.91 54.03 2.12
C GLY A 526 0.84 53.51 0.68
N TYR A 527 0.71 52.18 0.48
CA TYR A 527 0.48 51.52 -0.80
C TYR A 527 -1.01 51.19 -1.03
N PRO A 528 -1.68 51.74 -2.07
CA PRO A 528 -3.03 51.31 -2.41
C PRO A 528 -2.98 50.00 -3.20
N GLY A 529 -3.68 48.97 -2.71
CA GLY A 529 -3.80 47.68 -3.40
C GLY A 529 -4.57 47.79 -4.73
N ARG A 530 -3.98 47.20 -5.79
CA ARG A 530 -4.57 46.63 -7.01
C ARG A 530 -5.97 47.13 -7.42
N THR A 531 -6.00 48.00 -8.43
CA THR A 531 -6.78 47.81 -9.68
C THR A 531 -6.09 48.59 -10.80
N GLU A 532 -5.78 47.90 -11.90
CA GLU A 532 -5.42 48.44 -13.22
C GLU A 532 -4.29 49.49 -13.28
N TYR A 533 -3.09 49.00 -13.63
CA TYR A 533 -1.98 49.85 -14.03
C TYR A 533 -2.25 50.40 -15.45
N ASP A 534 -2.82 51.60 -15.54
CA ASP A 534 -2.73 52.43 -16.75
C ASP A 534 -1.57 53.42 -16.57
N PRO A 535 -0.49 53.33 -17.36
CA PRO A 535 0.70 54.17 -17.20
C PRO A 535 0.49 55.68 -17.43
N ASN A 536 -0.70 56.13 -17.85
CA ASN A 536 -0.90 57.49 -18.37
C ASN A 536 -1.91 58.37 -17.61
N THR A 537 -2.33 58.01 -16.38
CA THR A 537 -3.22 58.89 -15.59
C THR A 537 -2.54 59.46 -14.33
N PRO A 538 -2.52 60.80 -14.13
CA PRO A 538 -2.02 61.41 -12.91
C PRO A 538 -3.04 61.21 -11.76
N ASN A 539 -2.56 60.57 -10.69
CA ASN A 539 -3.27 60.22 -9.46
C ASN A 539 -4.25 61.29 -8.94
N ARG A 540 -5.55 60.98 -8.98
CA ARG A 540 -6.55 61.52 -8.05
C ARG A 540 -7.01 60.34 -7.20
N HIS A 541 -6.67 60.35 -5.90
CA HIS A 541 -7.47 59.87 -4.76
C HIS A 541 -6.57 59.70 -3.52
N GLY A 542 -6.80 60.53 -2.50
CA GLY A 542 -6.10 60.48 -1.22
C GLY A 542 -6.74 59.48 -0.26
N GLY A 543 -6.14 58.30 -0.14
CA GLY A 543 -6.51 57.28 0.85
C GLY A 543 -5.29 56.48 1.29
N ASN A 544 -4.99 56.55 2.60
CA ASN A 544 -3.87 55.89 3.28
C ASN A 544 -4.04 54.36 3.36
N VAL A 545 -2.99 53.59 3.02
CA VAL A 545 -2.87 52.15 3.35
C VAL A 545 -1.41 51.84 3.69
N PRO A 546 -0.99 51.43 4.89
CA PRO A 546 0.42 51.51 5.35
C PRO A 546 1.42 50.66 4.53
N GLN A 547 2.59 51.21 4.16
CA GLN A 547 3.80 50.41 3.89
C GLN A 547 4.59 50.27 5.19
N TYR A 548 5.12 49.07 5.41
CA TYR A 548 6.00 48.80 6.53
C TYR A 548 7.44 48.84 6.03
N SER A 549 8.17 49.85 6.47
CA SER A 549 9.62 49.81 6.43
C SER A 549 10.13 48.93 7.56
N ASN A 550 11.02 48.01 7.22
CA ASN A 550 11.77 47.17 8.14
C ASN A 550 12.99 47.90 8.74
N PHE A 551 13.15 49.21 8.46
CA PHE A 551 14.11 50.05 9.16
C PHE A 551 13.57 50.49 10.53
N PRO A 552 14.43 50.56 11.57
CA PRO A 552 14.08 51.22 12.81
C PRO A 552 13.62 52.67 12.53
N PRO A 553 12.59 53.20 13.22
CA PRO A 553 12.15 54.57 13.02
C PRO A 553 13.29 55.54 13.29
N LEU A 554 13.52 56.47 12.36
CA LEU A 554 14.54 57.49 12.51
C LEU A 554 14.01 58.62 13.42
N PRO A 555 14.73 58.99 14.49
CA PRO A 555 14.41 60.19 15.26
C PRO A 555 14.41 61.43 14.35
N PHE A 556 13.54 62.41 14.60
CA PHE A 556 13.48 63.67 13.83
C PHE A 556 14.79 64.45 13.78
N SER A 557 15.69 64.22 14.74
CA SER A 557 17.03 64.81 14.76
C SER A 557 17.99 64.21 13.71
N VAL A 558 17.64 63.09 13.08
CA VAL A 558 18.46 62.40 12.10
C VAL A 558 18.10 62.88 10.71
N GLN A 559 19.00 63.67 10.10
CA GLN A 559 18.81 64.26 8.77
C GLN A 559 19.73 63.61 7.74
N LYS A 560 19.25 63.35 6.51
CA LYS A 560 20.03 62.73 5.42
C LYS A 560 21.36 63.46 5.14
N GLY A 561 21.39 64.78 5.32
CA GLY A 561 22.60 65.59 5.12
C GLY A 561 23.60 65.59 6.29
N ASN A 562 23.26 65.04 7.46
CA ASN A 562 24.09 65.09 8.67
C ASN A 562 24.39 63.68 9.19
N THR A 563 25.36 63.02 8.55
CA THR A 563 25.80 61.65 8.89
C THR A 563 26.39 61.53 10.29
N ALA A 564 26.89 62.61 10.89
CA ALA A 564 27.42 62.59 12.26
C ALA A 564 26.33 62.27 13.29
N GLY A 565 25.11 62.77 13.06
CA GLY A 565 23.92 62.53 13.89
C GLY A 565 23.23 61.18 13.64
N TRP A 566 23.69 60.38 12.68
CA TRP A 566 23.05 59.11 12.36
C TRP A 566 23.28 58.06 13.47
N PRO A 567 22.27 57.21 13.75
CA PRO A 567 22.46 56.05 14.62
C PRO A 567 23.46 55.09 13.99
N GLN A 568 24.16 54.32 14.82
CA GLN A 568 25.27 53.47 14.39
C GLN A 568 24.86 52.48 13.29
N TRP A 569 23.67 51.87 13.40
CA TRP A 569 23.16 50.93 12.39
C TRP A 569 23.04 51.55 11.00
N LEU A 570 22.70 52.84 10.88
CA LEU A 570 22.54 53.53 9.61
C LEU A 570 23.89 53.95 9.03
N LYS A 571 24.86 54.26 9.89
CA LYS A 571 26.26 54.50 9.51
C LYS A 571 26.89 53.21 8.97
N ASP A 572 26.65 52.09 9.65
CA ASP A 572 27.12 50.77 9.25
C ASP A 572 26.45 50.35 7.93
N LEU A 573 25.14 50.58 7.79
CA LEU A 573 24.41 50.32 6.55
C LEU A 573 24.93 51.16 5.38
N LYS A 574 25.26 52.44 5.59
CA LYS A 574 25.84 53.30 4.53
C LYS A 574 27.21 52.82 4.08
N GLN A 575 27.97 52.18 4.97
CA GLN A 575 29.26 51.58 4.62
C GLN A 575 29.10 50.28 3.84
N SER A 576 28.10 49.45 4.20
CA SER A 576 27.89 48.16 3.54
C SER A 576 27.10 48.27 2.22
N ASP A 577 26.08 49.12 2.18
CA ASP A 577 25.22 49.34 1.02
C ASP A 577 24.72 50.80 1.00
N PRO A 578 25.43 51.68 0.28
CA PRO A 578 25.10 53.10 0.27
C PRO A 578 23.72 53.42 -0.29
N ALA A 579 23.18 52.57 -1.19
CA ALA A 579 21.89 52.76 -1.83
C ALA A 579 20.75 52.37 -0.89
N LEU A 580 20.91 51.29 -0.14
CA LEU A 580 19.95 50.87 0.91
C LEU A 580 19.87 51.86 2.07
N ALA A 581 20.98 52.51 2.42
CA ALA A 581 20.97 53.58 3.43
C ALA A 581 20.26 54.85 2.95
N ASP A 582 20.25 55.14 1.65
CA ASP A 582 19.51 56.30 1.11
C ASP A 582 17.99 56.06 1.10
N LEU A 583 17.57 54.80 0.94
CA LEU A 583 16.17 54.37 1.06
C LEU A 583 15.58 54.56 2.46
N ALA A 584 16.41 54.63 3.51
CA ALA A 584 15.95 54.93 4.87
C ALA A 584 15.42 56.39 5.03
N PHE A 585 15.68 57.25 4.04
CA PHE A 585 15.24 58.65 4.01
C PHE A 585 14.33 58.99 2.83
N ASP A 586 14.03 58.02 1.97
CA ASP A 586 13.15 58.26 0.83
C ASP A 586 11.68 58.23 1.30
N GLU A 587 10.91 59.21 0.83
CA GLU A 587 9.47 59.36 1.04
C GLU A 587 8.68 58.35 0.19
#